data_AF-W2MK06-F1
#
_entry.id   AF-W2MK06-F1
#
_cell.length_a   1.000
_cell.length_b   1.000
_cell.length_c   1.000
_cell.angle_alpha   90.00
_cell.angle_beta   90.00
_cell.angle_gamma   90.00
#
_symmetry.space_group_name_H-M   'P 1'
#
loop_
_entity.id
_entity.type
_entity.pdbx_description
1 polymer ?
#
loop_
_entity_poly.entity_id
_entity_poly.type
_entity_poly.pdbx_seq_one_letter_code
_entity_poly.pdbx_strand_id
1 'polypeptide(L)'
;MHATGDKVFCSTKALHHLQRARKELGCSSAKYLCVNLTGEEVTWTFKTLALNVGVSPDKYATHSVRIGGASALLSGEADSLEINLLGRWMSHSYEDYPVLAPDSARGLSRRMI
;
A
#
# COMPACT_ATOMS: atom_id res chain seq x y z
N MET A 1 -6.30 17.65 4.64
CA MET A 1 -6.71 16.33 4.09
C MET A 1 -7.98 16.54 3.29
N HIS A 2 -8.06 15.99 2.09
CA HIS A 2 -9.22 16.19 1.21
C HIS A 2 -10.20 15.02 1.40
N ALA A 3 -11.48 15.34 1.57
CA ALA A 3 -12.53 14.34 1.57
C ALA A 3 -12.82 13.94 0.12
N THR A 4 -12.35 12.77 -0.28
CA THR A 4 -12.54 12.26 -1.65
C THR A 4 -13.96 11.73 -1.87
N GLY A 5 -14.76 11.56 -0.81
CA GLY A 5 -16.06 10.88 -0.85
C GLY A 5 -15.96 9.35 -0.94
N ASP A 6 -14.80 8.84 -1.38
CA ASP A 6 -14.54 7.41 -1.52
C ASP A 6 -14.40 6.70 -0.16
N LYS A 7 -14.87 5.45 -0.05
CA LYS A 7 -14.83 4.72 1.23
C LYS A 7 -13.42 4.24 1.59
N VAL A 8 -12.55 4.05 0.62
CA VAL A 8 -11.22 3.44 0.74
C VAL A 8 -10.12 4.51 0.67
N PHE A 9 -10.22 5.46 -0.25
CA PHE A 9 -9.20 6.50 -0.50
C PHE A 9 -9.41 7.80 0.29
N CYS A 10 -10.43 7.88 1.14
CA CYS A 10 -10.67 9.11 1.89
C CYS A 10 -9.63 9.32 2.98
N SER A 11 -8.74 10.29 2.76
CA SER A 11 -7.66 10.63 3.69
C SER A 11 -8.14 10.95 5.11
N THR A 12 -9.35 11.49 5.26
CA THR A 12 -9.94 11.74 6.59
C THR A 12 -10.35 10.45 7.30
N LYS A 13 -10.83 9.43 6.58
CA LYS A 13 -11.10 8.09 7.13
C LYS A 13 -9.80 7.39 7.52
N ALA A 14 -8.78 7.45 6.66
CA ALA A 14 -7.46 6.91 6.99
C ALA A 14 -6.91 7.54 8.28
N LEU A 15 -7.00 8.88 8.40
CA LEU A 15 -6.63 9.59 9.62
C LEU A 15 -7.47 9.14 10.83
N HIS A 16 -8.78 9.00 10.67
CA HIS A 16 -9.66 8.52 11.74
C HIS A 16 -9.23 7.14 12.26
N HIS A 17 -8.94 6.20 11.36
CA HIS A 17 -8.45 4.87 11.74
C HIS A 17 -7.09 4.93 12.46
N LEU A 18 -6.16 5.76 11.98
CA LEU A 18 -4.87 5.97 12.65
C LEU A 18 -5.03 6.58 14.05
N GLN A 19 -5.90 7.59 14.20
CA GLN A 19 -6.19 8.21 15.50
C GLN A 19 -6.84 7.24 16.47
N ARG A 20 -7.78 6.41 15.99
CA ARG A 20 -8.40 5.36 16.78
C ARG A 20 -7.37 4.34 17.26
N ALA A 21 -6.52 3.84 16.36
CA ALA A 21 -5.46 2.89 16.70
C ALA A 21 -4.50 3.47 17.76
N ARG A 22 -4.13 4.75 17.66
CA ARG A 22 -3.30 5.42 18.68
C ARG A 22 -3.96 5.45 20.05
N LYS A 23 -5.28 5.66 20.10
CA LYS A 23 -6.03 5.64 21.36
C LYS A 23 -6.03 4.24 21.97
N GLU A 24 -6.31 3.23 21.15
CA GLU A 24 -6.35 1.82 21.57
C GLU A 24 -4.97 1.31 22.06
N LEU A 25 -3.89 1.79 21.44
CA LEU A 25 -2.50 1.48 21.83
C LEU A 25 -1.96 2.35 22.97
N GLY A 26 -2.73 3.31 23.50
CA GLY A 26 -2.25 4.23 24.54
C GLY A 26 -1.19 5.23 24.06
N CYS A 27 -1.01 5.41 22.76
CA CYS A 27 0.02 6.26 22.14
C CYS A 27 -0.55 7.58 21.57
N SER A 28 -1.59 8.13 22.20
CA SER A 28 -2.27 9.33 21.69
C SER A 28 -1.37 10.56 21.59
N SER A 29 -0.34 10.66 22.45
CA SER A 29 0.63 11.76 22.50
C SER A 29 1.87 11.58 21.62
N ALA A 30 1.99 10.48 20.87
CA ALA A 30 3.18 10.22 20.05
C ALA A 30 3.40 11.31 18.98
N LYS A 31 4.66 11.71 18.77
CA LYS A 31 5.02 12.79 17.84
C LYS A 31 4.57 12.55 16.40
N TYR A 32 4.76 11.33 15.90
CA TYR A 32 4.47 10.97 14.51
C TYR A 32 3.12 10.27 14.41
N LEU A 33 2.42 10.46 13.27
CA LEU A 33 1.06 9.95 13.07
C LEU A 33 0.97 8.43 13.24
N CYS A 34 1.87 7.70 12.60
CA CYS A 34 2.01 6.24 12.71
C CYS A 34 2.91 5.83 13.89
N VAL A 35 2.84 6.54 15.03
CA VAL A 35 3.71 6.29 16.19
C VAL A 35 5.21 6.30 15.82
N ASN A 36 6.08 5.76 16.66
CA ASN A 36 7.51 5.65 16.36
C ASN A 36 7.85 4.37 15.57
N LEU A 37 7.00 3.96 14.62
CA LEU A 37 7.24 2.79 13.78
C LEU A 37 8.52 2.99 12.95
N THR A 38 9.44 2.05 13.09
CA THR A 38 10.68 1.97 12.32
C THR A 38 10.49 1.09 11.08
N GLY A 39 11.34 1.30 10.07
CA GLY A 39 11.36 0.43 8.90
C GLY A 39 11.76 -1.02 9.24
N GLU A 40 12.55 -1.21 10.31
CA GLU A 40 12.96 -2.52 10.79
C GLU A 40 11.77 -3.29 11.39
N GLU A 41 10.97 -2.66 12.26
CA GLU A 41 9.77 -3.27 12.84
C GLU A 41 8.76 -3.67 11.74
N VAL A 42 8.55 -2.81 10.75
CA VAL A 42 7.68 -3.09 9.61
C VAL A 42 8.22 -4.27 8.79
N THR A 43 9.52 -4.28 8.50
CA THR A 43 10.17 -5.36 7.75
C THR A 43 10.09 -6.68 8.51
N TRP A 44 10.40 -6.68 9.80
CA TRP A 44 10.29 -7.85 10.67
C TRP A 44 8.86 -8.40 10.67
N THR A 45 7.86 -7.52 10.81
CA THR A 45 6.45 -7.91 10.79
C THR A 45 6.07 -8.59 9.48
N PHE A 46 6.47 -8.03 8.34
CA PHE A 46 6.19 -8.65 7.04
C PHE A 46 6.91 -9.98 6.85
N LYS A 47 8.17 -10.09 7.28
CA LYS A 47 8.91 -11.36 7.20
C LYS A 47 8.29 -12.44 8.07
N THR A 48 7.87 -12.11 9.29
CA THR A 48 7.13 -13.02 10.17
C THR A 48 5.81 -13.46 9.54
N LEU A 49 5.05 -12.52 8.95
CA LEU A 49 3.82 -12.86 8.25
C LEU A 49 4.07 -13.77 7.04
N ALA A 50 5.11 -13.49 6.24
CA ALA A 50 5.51 -14.29 5.09
C ALA A 50 5.80 -15.75 5.49
N LEU A 51 6.57 -15.94 6.58
CA LEU A 51 6.82 -17.26 7.15
C LEU A 51 5.51 -17.96 7.56
N ASN A 52 4.62 -17.25 8.24
CA ASN A 52 3.34 -17.81 8.72
C ASN A 52 2.41 -18.26 7.59
N VAL A 53 2.46 -17.59 6.43
CA VAL A 53 1.65 -17.95 5.26
C VAL A 53 2.40 -18.85 4.25
N GLY A 54 3.60 -19.32 4.60
CA GLY A 54 4.35 -20.30 3.81
C GLY A 54 5.06 -19.73 2.58
N VAL A 55 5.39 -18.43 2.55
CA VAL A 55 6.13 -17.80 1.45
C VAL A 55 7.51 -17.31 1.90
N SER A 56 8.45 -17.15 0.95
CA SER A 56 9.82 -16.73 1.27
C SER A 56 9.85 -15.32 1.87
N PRO A 57 10.38 -15.12 3.10
CA PRO A 57 10.46 -13.81 3.74
C PRO A 57 11.44 -12.85 3.06
N ASP A 58 12.41 -13.36 2.29
CA ASP A 58 13.44 -12.53 1.62
C ASP A 58 12.86 -11.64 0.51
N LYS A 59 11.61 -11.89 0.11
CA LYS A 59 10.87 -11.08 -0.85
C LYS A 59 10.07 -9.94 -0.22
N TYR A 60 10.08 -9.81 1.12
CA TYR A 60 9.23 -8.88 1.84
C TYR A 60 10.00 -7.90 2.72
N ALA A 61 9.66 -6.62 2.60
CA ALA A 61 10.19 -5.51 3.39
C ALA A 61 9.23 -4.32 3.35
N THR A 62 9.62 -3.17 3.91
CA THR A 62 8.85 -1.91 3.82
C THR A 62 8.44 -1.56 2.38
N HIS A 63 9.32 -1.83 1.41
CA HIS A 63 9.06 -1.55 -0.01
C HIS A 63 7.88 -2.34 -0.59
N SER A 64 7.55 -3.49 -0.01
CA SER A 64 6.40 -4.31 -0.41
C SER A 64 5.07 -3.55 -0.29
N VAL A 65 4.97 -2.56 0.61
CA VAL A 65 3.78 -1.69 0.72
C VAL A 65 3.58 -0.88 -0.56
N ARG A 66 4.66 -0.35 -1.14
CA ARG A 66 4.58 0.43 -2.39
C ARG A 66 4.28 -0.46 -3.59
N ILE A 67 4.98 -1.59 -3.70
CA ILE A 67 4.73 -2.58 -4.76
C ILE A 67 3.27 -3.05 -4.71
N GLY A 68 2.80 -3.46 -3.53
CA GLY A 68 1.43 -3.94 -3.34
C GLY A 68 0.39 -2.87 -3.63
N GLY A 69 0.61 -1.63 -3.16
CA GLY A 69 -0.28 -0.50 -3.45
C GLY A 69 -0.39 -0.18 -4.94
N ALA A 70 0.75 -0.08 -5.63
CA ALA A 70 0.77 0.17 -7.07
C ALA A 70 0.13 -0.98 -7.87
N SER A 71 0.42 -2.23 -7.49
CA SER A 71 -0.17 -3.42 -8.11
C SER A 71 -1.69 -3.49 -7.92
N ALA A 72 -2.18 -3.14 -6.73
CA ALA A 72 -3.61 -3.12 -6.41
C ALA A 72 -4.34 -2.04 -7.22
N LEU A 73 -3.76 -0.85 -7.35
CA LEU A 73 -4.31 0.23 -8.17
C LEU A 73 -4.37 -0.17 -9.65
N LEU A 74 -3.28 -0.72 -10.19
CA LEU A 74 -3.24 -1.20 -11.57
C LEU A 74 -4.28 -2.30 -11.82
N SER A 75 -4.44 -3.24 -10.88
CA SER A 75 -5.45 -4.31 -10.96
C SER A 75 -6.88 -3.78 -10.84
N GLY A 76 -7.06 -2.65 -10.15
CA GLY A 76 -8.32 -1.93 -10.03
C GLY A 76 -8.60 -0.97 -11.19
N GLU A 77 -7.86 -1.08 -12.30
CA GLU A 77 -8.02 -0.25 -13.50
C GLU A 77 -7.78 1.25 -13.27
N ALA A 78 -7.06 1.62 -12.21
CA ALA A 78 -6.63 3.00 -12.01
C ALA A 78 -5.68 3.43 -13.14
N ASP A 79 -5.84 4.66 -13.61
CA ASP A 79 -4.99 5.20 -14.66
C ASP A 79 -3.60 5.59 -14.14
N SER A 80 -2.70 5.91 -15.07
CA SER A 80 -1.32 6.28 -14.77
C SER A 80 -1.20 7.51 -13.87
N LEU A 81 -2.07 8.50 -14.05
CA LEU A 81 -2.07 9.74 -13.26
C LEU A 81 -2.59 9.47 -11.85
N GLU A 82 -3.64 8.67 -11.70
CA GLU A 82 -4.18 8.25 -10.41
C GLU A 82 -3.14 7.50 -9.58
N ILE A 83 -2.45 6.53 -10.18
CA ILE A 83 -1.36 5.80 -9.52
C ILE A 83 -0.26 6.78 -9.10
N ASN A 84 0.18 7.64 -10.02
CA ASN A 84 1.25 8.61 -9.76
C ASN A 84 0.92 9.54 -8.59
N LEU A 85 -0.28 10.12 -8.59
CA LEU A 85 -0.77 11.02 -7.54
C LEU A 85 -0.91 10.32 -6.18
N LEU A 86 -1.44 9.10 -6.16
CA LEU A 86 -1.70 8.37 -4.92
C LEU A 86 -0.43 7.91 -4.21
N GLY A 87 0.57 7.40 -4.94
CA GLY A 87 1.85 7.06 -4.30
C GLY A 87 2.90 8.16 -4.31
N ARG A 88 2.53 9.36 -4.77
CA ARG A 88 3.34 10.59 -4.71
C ARG A 88 4.68 10.42 -5.41
N TRP A 89 4.64 9.84 -6.62
CA TRP A 89 5.81 9.77 -7.46
C TRP A 89 6.08 11.13 -8.11
N MET A 90 7.35 11.43 -8.38
CA MET A 90 7.75 12.68 -9.04
C MET A 90 7.75 12.55 -10.57
N SER A 91 7.59 11.32 -11.07
CA SER A 91 7.75 10.92 -12.46
C SER A 91 7.02 9.59 -12.68
N HIS A 92 7.11 9.03 -13.89
CA HIS A 92 6.60 7.70 -14.23
C HIS A 92 7.39 6.54 -13.57
N SER A 93 8.27 6.80 -12.60
CA SER A 93 9.00 5.75 -11.86
C SER A 93 8.10 4.82 -11.04
N TYR A 94 6.79 5.05 -10.98
CA TYR A 94 5.86 4.08 -10.43
C TYR A 94 5.76 2.82 -11.30
N GLU A 95 6.08 2.88 -12.59
CA GLU A 95 5.94 1.76 -13.53
C GLU A 95 6.80 0.54 -13.14
N ASP A 96 7.89 0.75 -12.41
CA ASP A 96 8.77 -0.31 -11.90
C ASP A 96 8.18 -1.08 -10.70
N TYR A 97 7.08 -0.61 -10.12
CA TYR A 97 6.52 -1.14 -8.88
C TYR A 97 5.42 -2.20 -9.06
N PRO A 98 4.44 -2.03 -9.97
CA PRO A 98 3.39 -3.03 -10.15
C PRO A 98 3.95 -4.39 -10.53
N VAL A 99 3.47 -5.41 -9.84
CA VAL A 99 3.65 -6.81 -10.23
C VAL A 99 2.33 -7.29 -10.82
N LEU A 100 2.41 -7.98 -11.95
CA LEU A 100 1.23 -8.55 -12.60
C LEU A 100 0.53 -9.54 -11.66
N ALA A 101 -0.68 -9.20 -11.23
CA ALA A 101 -1.52 -10.11 -10.46
C ALA A 101 -2.37 -10.97 -11.40
N PRO A 102 -2.78 -12.18 -10.98
CA PRO A 102 -3.65 -13.04 -11.78
C PRO A 102 -4.94 -12.34 -12.24
N ASP A 103 -5.50 -11.48 -11.40
CA ASP A 103 -6.70 -10.72 -11.74
C ASP A 103 -6.43 -9.65 -12.80
N SER A 104 -5.28 -8.97 -12.75
CA SER A 104 -4.90 -8.00 -13.80
C SER A 104 -4.63 -8.71 -15.13
N ALA A 105 -4.12 -9.95 -15.11
CA ALA A 105 -3.87 -10.77 -16.31
C ALA A 105 -5.16 -11.28 -16.99
N ARG A 106 -6.31 -11.20 -16.33
CA ARG A 106 -7.56 -11.77 -16.83
C ARG A 106 -8.01 -11.04 -18.10
N GLY A 107 -8.16 -11.79 -19.20
CA GLY A 107 -8.60 -11.25 -20.49
C GLY A 107 -7.57 -10.38 -21.22
N LEU A 108 -6.34 -10.26 -20.72
CA LEU A 108 -5.24 -9.57 -21.41
C LEU A 108 -4.95 -10.21 -22.78
N SER A 109 -5.01 -11.55 -22.87
CA SER A 109 -4.80 -12.28 -24.13
C SER A 109 -5.79 -11.91 -25.23
N ARG A 110 -7.02 -11.50 -24.90
CA ARG A 110 -8.03 -11.05 -25.90
C ARG A 110 -7.70 -9.69 -26.50
N ARG A 111 -6.78 -8.95 -25.87
CA ARG A 111 -6.28 -7.63 -26.32
C ARG A 111 -4.95 -7.73 -27.06
N MET A 112 -4.33 -8.91 -27.08
CA MET A 112 -3.14 -9.19 -27.87
C MET A 112 -3.59 -9.53 -29.29
N ILE A 113 -3.36 -8.61 -30.23
CA ILE A 113 -3.57 -8.78 -31.68
C ILE A 113 -2.35 -9.45 -32.31
#